data_AF-A0A7J2J732-F1
#
_entry.id   AF-A0A7J2J732-F1
#
_cell.length_a   1.000
_cell.length_b   1.000
_cell.length_c   1.000
_cell.angle_alpha   90.00
_cell.angle_beta   90.00
_cell.angle_gamma   90.00
#
_symmetry.space_group_name_H-M   'P 1'
#
loop_
_entity.id
_entity.type
_entity.pdbx_description
1 polymer ?
#
loop_
_entity_poly.entity_id
_entity_poly.type
_entity_poly.pdbx_seq_one_letter_code
_entity_poly.pdbx_strand_id
1 'polypeptide(L)'
;MHIQVHWQKEVASKFPELAICTGVIREVKVQSTTPETEKLRNKIFEEARRNFVLETLKDNPIVRAYRDFFWSLDIDPTKTR
;
A
#
# COMPACT_ATOMS: atom_id res chain seq x y z
N MET A 1 -20.57 -3.51 7.45
CA MET A 1 -19.13 -3.13 7.38
C MET A 1 -18.67 -2.70 8.75
N HIS A 2 -17.94 -3.60 9.42
CA HIS A 2 -17.36 -3.36 10.74
C HIS A 2 -15.85 -3.28 10.60
N ILE A 3 -15.24 -2.23 11.16
CA ILE A 3 -13.79 -2.03 11.16
C ILE A 3 -13.28 -2.15 12.59
N GLN A 4 -12.35 -3.07 12.81
CA GLN A 4 -11.63 -3.23 14.07
C GLN A 4 -10.15 -2.95 13.84
N VAL A 5 -9.53 -2.15 14.70
CA VAL A 5 -8.09 -1.85 14.63
C VAL A 5 -7.43 -2.35 15.89
N HIS A 6 -6.42 -3.19 15.75
CA HIS A 6 -5.66 -3.77 16.86
C HIS A 6 -4.22 -3.26 16.81
N TRP A 7 -3.83 -2.49 17.83
CA TRP A 7 -2.47 -1.96 17.96
C TRP A 7 -1.54 -2.96 18.64
N GLN A 8 -0.35 -3.16 18.07
CA GLN A 8 0.68 -4.02 18.63
C GLN A 8 1.52 -3.24 19.65
N LYS A 9 1.08 -3.23 20.91
CA LYS A 9 1.74 -2.49 22.00
C LYS A 9 3.19 -2.92 22.22
N GLU A 10 3.50 -4.19 22.01
CA GLU A 10 4.87 -4.72 22.16
C GLU A 10 5.85 -4.08 21.18
N VAL A 11 5.41 -3.84 19.94
CA VAL A 11 6.23 -3.21 18.90
C VAL A 11 6.57 -1.78 19.31
N ALA A 12 5.56 -0.99 19.68
CA ALA A 12 5.77 0.40 20.12
C ALA A 12 6.63 0.50 21.39
N SER A 13 6.60 -0.52 22.26
CA SER A 13 7.44 -0.59 23.46
C SER A 13 8.91 -0.88 23.11
N LYS A 14 9.16 -1.81 22.17
CA LYS A 14 10.52 -2.20 21.75
C LYS A 14 11.15 -1.21 20.77
N PHE A 15 10.34 -0.53 19.96
CA PHE A 15 10.74 0.40 18.91
C PHE A 15 9.87 1.67 19.02
N PRO A 16 10.27 2.65 19.85
CA PRO A 16 9.46 3.83 20.15
C PRO A 16 9.08 4.67 18.92
N GLU A 17 9.88 4.62 17.87
CA GLU A 17 9.66 5.28 16.58
C GLU A 17 8.68 4.53 15.65
N LEU A 18 8.25 3.31 16.02
CA LEU A 18 7.45 2.44 15.17
C LEU A 18 6.16 1.98 15.86
N ALA A 19 5.02 2.36 15.27
CA ALA A 19 3.71 1.87 15.66
C ALA A 19 3.12 0.99 14.55
N ILE A 20 2.72 -0.23 14.90
CA ILE A 20 2.07 -1.17 13.97
C ILE A 20 0.66 -1.48 14.47
N CYS A 21 -0.30 -1.51 13.54
CA CYS A 21 -1.64 -2.00 13.79
C CYS A 21 -2.10 -2.97 12.71
N THR A 22 -3.06 -3.81 13.07
CA THR A 22 -3.82 -4.63 12.13
C THR A 22 -5.26 -4.12 12.05
N GLY A 23 -5.69 -3.76 10.85
CA GLY A 23 -7.08 -3.40 10.55
C GLY A 23 -7.84 -4.62 10.02
N VAL A 24 -8.93 -5.00 10.66
CA VAL A 24 -9.82 -6.08 10.23
C VAL A 24 -11.13 -5.47 9.74
N ILE A 25 -11.44 -5.68 8.47
CA ILE A 25 -12.71 -5.25 7.86
C ILE A 25 -13.55 -6.50 7.63
N ARG A 26 -14.74 -6.54 8.22
CA ARG A 26 -15.69 -7.66 8.08
C ARG A 26 -16.86 -7.27 7.19
N GLU A 27 -17.48 -8.29 6.59
CA GLU A 27 -18.65 -8.16 5.72
C GLU A 27 -18.37 -7.35 4.45
N VAL A 28 -17.16 -7.54 3.88
CA VAL A 28 -16.81 -6.94 2.61
C VAL A 28 -17.59 -7.64 1.50
N LYS A 29 -18.33 -6.86 0.70
CA LYS A 29 -18.98 -7.37 -0.50
C LYS A 29 -18.02 -7.26 -1.68
N VAL A 30 -17.55 -8.40 -2.17
CA VAL A 30 -16.74 -8.47 -3.39
C VAL A 30 -17.68 -8.55 -4.59
N GLN A 31 -17.42 -7.74 -5.60
CA GLN A 31 -18.16 -7.71 -6.85
C GLN A 31 -17.21 -7.47 -8.01
N SER A 32 -17.63 -7.84 -9.21
CA SER A 32 -16.94 -7.44 -10.43
C SER A 32 -16.85 -5.92 -10.52
N THR A 33 -15.89 -5.45 -11.31
CA THR A 33 -15.70 -4.03 -11.60
C THR A 33 -17.03 -3.33 -11.93
N THR A 34 -17.31 -2.24 -11.21
CA THR A 34 -18.42 -1.33 -11.47
C THR A 34 -17.94 0.00 -12.07
N PRO A 35 -18.82 0.79 -12.71
CA PRO A 35 -18.47 2.11 -13.24
C PRO A 35 -17.81 3.04 -12.20
N GLU A 36 -18.23 2.97 -10.94
CA GLU A 36 -17.66 3.76 -9.84
C GLU A 36 -16.22 3.33 -9.52
N THR A 37 -15.97 2.01 -9.49
CA THR A 37 -14.62 1.47 -9.26
C THR A 37 -13.67 1.81 -10.42
N GLU A 38 -14.17 1.77 -11.67
CA GLU A 38 -13.43 2.24 -12.85
C GLU A 38 -13.08 3.72 -12.76
N LYS A 39 -14.06 4.55 -12.39
CA LYS A 39 -13.86 5.99 -12.23
C LYS A 39 -12.81 6.30 -11.16
N LEU A 40 -12.87 5.61 -10.02
CA LEU A 40 -11.86 5.75 -8.97
C LEU A 40 -10.48 5.31 -9.44
N ARG A 41 -10.40 4.14 -10.09
CA ARG A 41 -9.15 3.61 -10.64
C ARG A 41 -8.52 4.60 -11.62
N ASN A 42 -9.30 5.11 -12.58
CA ASN A 42 -8.82 6.07 -13.57
C ASN A 42 -8.36 7.38 -12.91
N LYS A 43 -9.11 7.89 -11.93
CA LYS A 43 -8.72 9.08 -11.16
C LYS A 43 -7.33 8.90 -10.52
N ILE A 44 -7.10 7.76 -9.87
CA ILE A 44 -5.81 7.46 -9.22
C ILE A 44 -4.69 7.35 -10.26
N PHE A 45 -4.92 6.68 -11.39
CA PHE A 45 -3.92 6.58 -12.46
C PHE A 45 -3.57 7.94 -13.06
N GLU A 46 -4.55 8.79 -13.32
CA GLU A 46 -4.31 10.14 -13.84
C GLU A 46 -3.55 11.01 -12.85
N GLU A 47 -3.85 10.90 -11.56
CA GLU A 47 -3.08 11.57 -10.52
C GLU A 47 -1.63 11.09 -10.49
N ALA A 48 -1.39 9.79 -10.56
CA ALA A 48 -0.05 9.24 -10.62
C ALA A 48 0.72 9.71 -11.87
N ARG A 49 0.08 9.68 -13.05
CA ARG A 49 0.69 10.15 -14.31
C ARG A 49 1.04 11.63 -14.29
N ARG A 50 0.24 12.46 -13.62
CA ARG A 50 0.53 13.90 -13.48
C ARG A 50 1.67 14.17 -12.51
N ASN A 51 1.76 13.40 -11.44
CA ASN A 51 2.69 13.67 -10.35
C ASN A 51 4.06 12.99 -10.51
N PHE A 52 4.17 12.00 -11.40
CA PHE A 52 5.38 11.19 -11.54
C PHE A 52 5.80 11.00 -13.00
N VAL A 53 7.12 10.98 -13.22
CA VAL A 53 7.74 10.61 -14.49
C VAL A 53 8.28 9.18 -14.33
N LEU A 54 7.95 8.30 -15.28
CA LEU A 54 8.20 6.86 -15.13
C LEU A 54 9.68 6.54 -14.95
N GLU A 55 10.54 7.22 -15.71
CA GLU A 55 11.99 7.01 -15.75
C GLU A 55 12.67 7.39 -14.43
N THR A 56 12.13 8.39 -13.72
CA THR A 56 12.67 8.89 -12.44
C THR A 56 12.01 8.22 -11.23
N LEU A 57 10.93 7.47 -11.44
CA LEU A 57 10.19 6.81 -10.36
C LEU A 57 11.06 5.80 -9.59
N LYS A 58 12.05 5.20 -10.24
CA LYS A 58 13.02 4.30 -9.59
C LYS A 58 13.90 4.99 -8.54
N ASP A 59 14.07 6.31 -8.69
CA ASP A 59 14.89 7.16 -7.82
C ASP A 59 14.04 7.91 -6.78
N ASN A 60 12.71 7.80 -6.86
CA ASN A 60 11.82 8.36 -5.84
C ASN A 60 12.09 7.66 -4.48
N PRO A 61 12.34 8.43 -3.40
CA PRO A 61 12.80 7.86 -2.13
C PRO A 61 11.79 6.89 -1.49
N ILE A 62 10.48 7.14 -1.67
CA ILE A 62 9.43 6.26 -1.14
C ILE A 62 9.39 4.95 -1.95
N VAL A 63 9.41 5.04 -3.27
CA VAL A 63 9.42 3.85 -4.15
C VAL A 63 10.69 3.03 -3.95
N ARG A 64 11.84 3.69 -3.76
CA ARG A 64 13.11 3.03 -3.50
C ARG A 64 13.09 2.32 -2.14
N ALA A 65 12.66 2.98 -1.08
CA ALA A 65 12.53 2.36 0.25
C ALA A 65 11.61 1.14 0.23
N TYR A 66 10.50 1.21 -0.50
CA TYR A 66 9.61 0.07 -0.71
C TYR A 66 10.35 -1.10 -1.41
N ARG A 67 11.03 -0.82 -2.53
CA ARG A 67 11.75 -1.89 -3.26
C ARG A 67 12.87 -2.51 -2.45
N ASP A 68 13.65 -1.68 -1.73
CA ASP A 68 14.73 -2.13 -0.86
C ASP A 68 14.23 -3.06 0.25
N PHE A 69 13.08 -2.73 0.82
CA PHE A 69 12.45 -3.59 1.83
C PHE A 69 12.03 -4.95 1.26
N PHE A 70 11.44 -5.02 0.07
CA PHE A 70 11.06 -6.31 -0.52
C PHE A 70 12.28 -7.13 -0.97
N TRP A 71 13.28 -6.47 -1.56
CA TRP A 71 14.54 -7.13 -1.93
C TRP A 71 15.29 -7.68 -0.73
N SER A 72 15.26 -7.01 0.43
CA SER A 72 15.88 -7.54 1.66
C SER A 72 15.20 -8.81 2.20
N LEU A 73 14.00 -9.12 1.71
CA LEU A 73 13.24 -10.34 2.01
C LEU A 73 13.35 -11.39 0.88
N ASP A 74 14.22 -11.19 -0.11
CA ASP A 74 14.33 -12.00 -1.34
C ASP A 74 13.02 -12.06 -2.16
N ILE A 75 12.18 -11.02 -2.04
CA ILE A 75 10.94 -10.87 -2.81
C ILE A 75 11.15 -9.85 -3.92
N ASP A 76 10.77 -10.19 -5.15
CA ASP A 76 10.80 -9.25 -6.27
C ASP A 76 9.55 -8.35 -6.25
N PRO A 77 9.67 -7.05 -5.91
CA PRO A 77 8.54 -6.13 -5.80
C PRO A 77 7.92 -5.76 -7.16
N THR A 78 8.52 -6.18 -8.28
CA THR A 78 8.05 -5.85 -9.63
C THR A 78 7.18 -6.95 -10.25
N LYS A 79 7.12 -8.13 -9.63
CA LYS A 79 6.30 -9.25 -10.12
C LYS A 79 4.83 -9.03 -9.78
N THR A 80 3.97 -9.11 -10.80
CA THR A 80 2.52 -9.21 -10.60
C THR A 80 2.18 -10.61 -10.09
N ARG A 81 1.33 -10.70 -9.05
CA ARG A 81 0.85 -11.94 -8.43
C ARG A 81 -0.65 -12.06 -8.63
#